data_AF-K1ZXG4-F1
#
_entry.id   AF-K1ZXG4-F1
#
_cell.length_a   1.000
_cell.length_b   1.000
_cell.length_c   1.000
_cell.angle_alpha   90.00
_cell.angle_beta   90.00
_cell.angle_gamma   90.00
#
_symmetry.space_group_name_H-M   'P 1'
#
loop_
_entity.id
_entity.type
_entity.pdbx_description
1 polymer ?
#
loop_
_entity_poly.entity_id
_entity_poly.type
_entity_poly.pdbx_seq_one_letter_code
_entity_poly.pdbx_strand_id
1 'polypeptide(L)'
;MKLDSHKLGLTGAATSALMYTVCSVWMYFWPENMISMSAAVLHLSSFGPLAPFFDINAPIFVSGVVQTAVYSYTYIYLFAYVFNYLGKKN
;
A
#
# COMPACT_ATOMS: atom_id res chain seq x y z
N MET A 1 -5.74 -27.14 -2.48
CA MET A 1 -5.95 -26.16 -3.58
C MET A 1 -4.62 -25.51 -3.90
N LYS A 2 -4.27 -25.32 -5.18
CA LYS A 2 -3.11 -24.50 -5.59
C LYS A 2 -3.59 -23.08 -5.86
N LEU A 3 -2.98 -22.09 -5.23
CA LEU A 3 -3.21 -20.68 -5.55
C LEU A 3 -2.48 -20.32 -6.84
N ASP A 4 -3.15 -19.59 -7.72
CA ASP A 4 -2.51 -18.98 -8.89
C ASP A 4 -1.81 -17.70 -8.42
N SER A 5 -0.50 -17.78 -8.20
CA SER A 5 0.31 -16.69 -7.66
C SER A 5 0.28 -15.44 -8.55
N HIS A 6 0.12 -15.60 -9.86
CA HIS A 6 0.05 -14.47 -10.79
C HIS A 6 -1.29 -13.76 -10.70
N LYS A 7 -2.41 -14.50 -10.76
CA LYS A 7 -3.75 -13.89 -10.66
C LYS A 7 -3.97 -13.24 -9.30
N LEU A 8 -3.53 -13.90 -8.23
CA LEU A 8 -3.65 -13.35 -6.88
C LEU A 8 -2.75 -12.12 -6.70
N GLY A 9 -1.50 -12.19 -7.16
CA GLY A 9 -0.57 -11.06 -7.13
C GLY A 9 -1.11 -9.85 -7.90
N LEU A 10 -1.64 -10.06 -9.11
CA LEU A 10 -2.19 -8.99 -9.95
C LEU A 10 -3.43 -8.35 -9.31
N THR A 11 -4.35 -9.16 -8.80
CA THR A 11 -5.57 -8.67 -8.14
C THR A 11 -5.23 -7.89 -6.87
N GLY A 12 -4.26 -8.40 -6.09
CA GLY A 12 -3.77 -7.73 -4.91
C GLY A 12 -3.09 -6.39 -5.22
N ALA A 13 -2.22 -6.36 -6.23
CA ALA A 13 -1.57 -5.15 -6.70
C ALA A 13 -2.57 -4.09 -7.16
N ALA A 14 -3.56 -4.47 -7.98
CA ALA A 14 -4.61 -3.57 -8.45
C ALA A 14 -5.44 -3.01 -7.29
N THR A 15 -5.82 -3.86 -6.34
CA THR A 15 -6.61 -3.45 -5.16
C THR A 15 -5.81 -2.48 -4.28
N SER A 16 -4.53 -2.77 -4.01
CA SER A 16 -3.66 -1.88 -3.24
C SER A 16 -3.42 -0.54 -3.94
N ALA A 17 -3.23 -0.55 -5.26
CA ALA A 17 -3.05 0.68 -6.05
C ALA A 17 -4.32 1.57 -6.02
N LEU A 18 -5.50 0.96 -6.12
CA LEU A 18 -6.77 1.67 -5.96
C LEU A 18 -6.92 2.26 -4.56
N MET A 19 -6.62 1.48 -3.52
CA MET A 19 -6.66 1.97 -2.14
C MET A 19 -5.71 3.13 -1.92
N TYR A 20 -4.45 3.02 -2.41
CA TYR A 20 -3.48 4.11 -2.36
C TYR A 20 -3.99 5.36 -3.07
N THR A 21 -4.66 5.20 -4.21
CA THR A 21 -5.24 6.31 -4.97
C THR A 21 -6.31 7.03 -4.15
N VAL A 22 -7.24 6.30 -3.55
CA VAL A 22 -8.29 6.88 -2.70
C VAL A 22 -7.69 7.63 -1.51
N CYS A 23 -6.72 7.03 -0.82
CA CYS A 23 -6.04 7.67 0.31
C CYS A 23 -5.29 8.94 -0.11
N SER A 24 -4.61 8.92 -1.26
CA SER A 24 -3.87 10.08 -1.77
C SER A 24 -4.78 11.24 -2.13
N VAL A 25 -5.93 10.95 -2.75
CA VAL A 25 -6.95 11.95 -3.06
C VAL A 25 -7.52 12.56 -1.79
N TRP A 26 -7.79 11.74 -0.77
CA TRP A 26 -8.27 12.26 0.51
C TRP A 26 -7.24 13.16 1.19
N MET A 27 -5.98 12.75 1.17
CA MET A 27 -4.87 13.53 1.73
C MET A 27 -4.67 14.86 1.02
N TYR A 28 -4.92 14.92 -0.29
CA TYR A 28 -4.88 16.16 -1.07
C TYR A 28 -5.97 17.15 -0.66
N PHE A 29 -7.20 16.70 -0.39
CA PHE A 29 -8.31 17.58 -0.01
C PHE A 29 -8.36 17.93 1.49
N TRP A 30 -7.91 17.04 2.37
CA TRP A 30 -7.94 17.24 3.83
C TRP A 30 -6.61 16.84 4.50
N PRO A 31 -5.50 17.55 4.21
CA PRO A 31 -4.18 17.17 4.70
C PRO A 31 -4.08 17.20 6.22
N GLU A 32 -4.62 18.23 6.90
CA GLU A 32 -4.54 18.36 8.36
C GLU A 32 -5.22 17.21 9.11
N ASN A 33 -6.40 16.80 8.65
CA ASN A 33 -7.15 15.69 9.25
C ASN A 33 -6.39 14.37 9.06
N MET A 34 -5.83 14.14 7.87
CA MET A 34 -5.08 12.92 7.56
C MET A 34 -3.75 12.84 8.33
N ILE A 35 -3.08 13.97 8.50
CA ILE A 35 -1.85 14.06 9.31
C ILE A 35 -2.16 13.76 10.79
N SER A 36 -3.24 14.32 11.34
CA SER A 36 -3.68 14.07 12.71
C SER A 36 -4.08 12.61 12.93
N MET A 37 -4.83 12.02 12.00
CA MET A 37 -5.18 10.59 12.04
C MET A 37 -3.93 9.70 11.97
N SER A 38 -2.98 10.03 11.09
CA SER A 38 -1.72 9.29 10.97
C SER A 38 -0.88 9.36 12.24
N ALA A 39 -0.86 10.53 12.91
CA ALA A 39 -0.21 10.70 14.21
C ALA A 39 -0.83 9.81 15.28
N ALA A 40 -2.16 9.74 15.35
CA ALA A 40 -2.86 8.85 16.26
C ALA A 40 -2.54 7.38 15.98
N VAL A 41 -2.53 6.96 14.71
CA VAL A 41 -2.24 5.56 14.31
C VAL A 41 -0.81 5.15 14.65
N LEU A 42 0.17 6.05 14.49
CA LEU A 42 1.58 5.77 14.82
C LEU A 42 1.94 6.07 16.29
N HIS A 43 0.97 6.40 17.14
CA HIS A 43 1.20 6.82 18.53
C HIS A 43 2.22 7.97 18.67
N LEU A 44 2.21 8.89 17.71
CA LEU A 44 3.05 10.08 17.71
C LEU A 44 2.27 11.27 18.29
N SER A 45 2.92 12.06 19.14
CA SER A 45 2.33 13.29 19.69
C SER A 45 2.13 14.39 18.64
N SER A 46 2.95 14.36 17.58
CA SER A 46 2.84 15.25 16.42
C SER A 46 3.52 14.64 15.21
N PHE A 47 2.86 14.74 14.06
CA PHE A 47 3.45 14.42 12.76
C PHE A 47 4.14 15.62 12.09
N GLY A 48 4.17 16.79 12.73
CA GLY A 48 4.73 18.02 12.18
C GLY A 48 6.11 17.85 11.52
N PRO A 49 7.06 17.10 12.10
CA PRO A 49 8.37 16.87 11.49
C PRO A 49 8.32 16.05 10.19
N LEU A 50 7.28 15.24 10.00
CA LEU A 50 7.14 14.34 8.86
C LEU A 50 6.17 14.89 7.80
N ALA A 51 5.33 15.85 8.16
CA ALA A 51 4.35 16.47 7.25
C ALA A 51 4.92 16.90 5.88
N PRO A 52 6.14 17.49 5.77
CA PRO A 52 6.72 17.85 4.48
C PRO A 52 6.99 16.66 3.54
N PHE A 53 7.19 15.46 4.11
CA PHE A 53 7.45 14.24 3.33
C PHE A 53 6.16 13.58 2.80
N PHE A 54 5.00 14.01 3.29
CA PHE A 54 3.70 13.47 2.89
C PHE A 54 2.90 14.42 2.00
N ASP A 55 3.53 15.49 1.51
CA ASP A 55 2.87 16.39 0.57
C ASP A 55 2.62 15.66 -0.76
N ILE A 56 1.38 15.75 -1.25
CA ILE A 56 0.94 15.02 -2.44
C ILE A 56 1.08 15.95 -3.65
N ASN A 57 2.04 15.65 -4.52
CA ASN A 57 2.15 16.24 -5.85
C ASN A 57 2.06 15.15 -6.94
N ALA A 58 1.84 15.57 -8.19
CA ALA A 58 1.67 14.64 -9.31
C ALA A 58 2.80 13.60 -9.45
N PRO A 59 4.11 13.96 -9.40
CA PRO A 59 5.17 12.96 -9.50
C PRO A 59 5.26 12.02 -8.28
N ILE A 60 5.05 12.51 -7.06
CA ILE A 60 5.02 11.68 -5.85
C ILE A 60 3.86 10.69 -5.91
N PHE A 61 2.68 11.14 -6.35
CA PHE A 61 1.50 10.29 -6.52
C PHE A 61 1.77 9.15 -7.50
N VAL A 62 2.26 9.44 -8.70
CA VAL A 62 2.54 8.41 -9.72
C VAL A 62 3.60 7.42 -9.22
N SER A 63 4.68 7.93 -8.62
CA SER A 63 5.70 7.09 -8.00
C SER A 63 5.13 6.19 -6.91
N GLY A 64 4.27 6.72 -6.04
CA GLY A 64 3.65 5.97 -4.94
C GLY A 64 2.67 4.89 -5.43
N VAL A 65 1.88 5.17 -6.47
CA VAL A 65 1.00 4.16 -7.11
C VAL A 65 1.83 3.01 -7.67
N VAL A 66 2.88 3.31 -8.43
CA VAL A 66 3.75 2.29 -9.04
C VAL A 66 4.44 1.45 -7.96
N GLN A 67 5.04 2.09 -6.95
CA GLN A 67 5.70 1.40 -5.85
C GLN A 67 4.72 0.49 -5.10
N THR A 68 3.53 1.00 -4.77
CA THR A 68 2.49 0.23 -4.06
C THR A 68 2.05 -0.98 -4.88
N ALA A 69 1.82 -0.80 -6.18
CA ALA A 69 1.43 -1.91 -7.07
C ALA A 69 2.53 -2.98 -7.14
N VAL A 70 3.79 -2.59 -7.34
CA VAL A 70 4.92 -3.52 -7.46
C VAL A 70 5.20 -4.25 -6.16
N TYR A 71 5.20 -3.55 -5.02
CA TYR A 71 5.46 -4.18 -3.72
C TYR A 71 4.32 -5.10 -3.29
N SER A 72 3.06 -4.71 -3.47
CA SER A 72 1.92 -5.58 -3.19
C SER A 72 1.90 -6.82 -4.08
N TYR A 73 2.19 -6.65 -5.39
CA TYR A 73 2.33 -7.78 -6.31
C TYR A 73 3.37 -8.77 -5.79
N THR A 74 4.56 -8.28 -5.46
CA THR A 74 5.70 -9.09 -5.04
C THR A 74 5.40 -9.82 -3.73
N TYR A 75 4.86 -9.11 -2.74
CA TYR A 75 4.51 -9.69 -1.44
C TYR A 75 3.48 -10.81 -1.57
N ILE A 76 2.41 -10.58 -2.33
CA ILE A 76 1.33 -11.56 -2.50
C ILE A 76 1.77 -12.73 -3.37
N TYR A 77 2.58 -12.50 -4.39
CA TYR A 77 3.17 -13.55 -5.20
C TYR A 77 4.03 -14.48 -4.35
N LEU A 78 4.92 -13.91 -3.53
CA LEU A 78 5.78 -14.68 -2.62
C LEU A 78 4.95 -15.45 -1.59
N PHE A 79 3.92 -14.83 -1.03
CA PHE A 79 2.99 -15.50 -0.12
C PHE A 79 2.31 -16.71 -0.77
N ALA A 80 1.75 -16.54 -1.97
CA ALA A 80 1.10 -17.63 -2.71
C ALA A 80 2.08 -18.74 -3.08
N TYR A 81 3.32 -18.39 -3.44
CA TYR A 81 4.39 -19.35 -3.70
C TYR A 81 4.73 -20.18 -2.45
N VAL A 82 4.97 -19.53 -1.30
CA VAL A 82 5.28 -20.19 -0.04
C VAL A 82 4.12 -21.06 0.44
N PHE A 83 2.87 -20.56 0.32
CA PHE A 83 1.67 -21.31 0.66
C PHE A 83 1.56 -22.61 -0.17
N ASN A 84 1.76 -22.52 -1.48
CA ASN A 84 1.76 -23.67 -2.36
C ASN A 84 2.89 -24.66 -2.06
N TYR A 85 4.07 -24.16 -1.66
CA TYR A 85 5.20 -25.00 -1.29
C TYR A 85 4.94 -25.77 0.01
N LEU A 86 4.46 -25.10 1.05
CA LEU A 86 4.12 -25.72 2.34
C LEU A 86 2.94 -26.68 2.22
N GLY A 87 1.91 -26.30 1.46
CA GLY A 87 0.74 -27.16 1.21
C GLY A 87 1.01 -28.38 0.33
N LYS A 88 2.21 -28.50 -0.26
CA LYS A 88 2.67 -29.69 -0.99
C LYS A 88 3.44 -30.66 -0.10
N LYS A 89 3.85 -30.23 1.10
CA LYS A 89 4.65 -30.99 2.07
C LYS A 89 3.79 -31.72 3.12
N ASN A 90 2.51 -31.38 3.22
CA ASN A 90 1.47 -32.06 3.99
C ASN A 90 0.57 -32.85 3.05
#